data_AF-A0AAD8Y711-F1
#
_entry.id   AF-A0AAD8Y711-F1
#
_cell.length_a   1.000
_cell.length_b   1.000
_cell.length_c   1.000
_cell.angle_alpha   90.00
_cell.angle_beta   90.00
_cell.angle_gamma   90.00
#
_symmetry.space_group_name_H-M   'P 1'
#
loop_
_entity.id
_entity.type
_entity.pdbx_description
1 polymer ?
#
loop_
_entity_poly.entity_id
_entity_poly.type
_entity_poly.pdbx_seq_one_letter_code
_entity_poly.pdbx_strand_id
1 'polypeptide(L)'
;MPQVGPSQVTCVSSPCRHGFPQAFGFHPTKGPKLIDEWEGQSGVREMTDWLRNDVNGDKRKGYERANEMQKQIRSELVAEDYDKLVSRMGEYNAAKFVESGIAGIPSSQTYNVKCIHAHVADHLCRSSQSNNTNTSTEGNIIGEHALNILQNQRGVSTLGNDVCWQQCSLRHEQLPSDWNYVPKKNRQGLRSTRQRRKERREED
;
A
#
# COMPACT_ATOMS: atom_id res chain seq x y z
N MET A 1 14.65 2.24 -23.07
CA MET A 1 14.18 2.11 -21.67
C MET A 1 13.96 3.52 -21.14
N PRO A 2 12.79 3.86 -20.62
CA PRO A 2 12.56 5.22 -20.13
C PRO A 2 13.35 5.42 -18.82
N GLN A 3 14.27 6.38 -18.83
CA GLN A 3 14.96 6.83 -17.64
C GLN A 3 14.01 7.70 -16.80
N VAL A 4 13.83 7.36 -15.54
CA VAL A 4 13.05 8.17 -14.59
C VAL A 4 13.97 9.28 -14.07
N GLY A 5 13.63 10.54 -14.35
CA GLY A 5 14.47 11.68 -13.96
C GLY A 5 14.42 11.95 -12.45
N PRO A 6 15.48 12.55 -11.87
CA PRO A 6 15.59 12.83 -10.42
C PRO A 6 14.54 13.82 -9.87
N SER A 7 13.72 14.42 -10.73
CA SER A 7 12.60 15.31 -10.36
C SER A 7 11.23 14.64 -10.32
N GLN A 8 11.12 13.33 -10.61
CA GLN A 8 9.83 12.68 -10.85
C GLN A 8 9.20 11.92 -9.68
N VAL A 9 9.82 11.87 -8.49
CA VAL A 9 9.15 11.29 -7.31
C VAL A 9 9.49 12.08 -6.05
N THR A 10 8.81 13.20 -5.84
CA THR A 10 8.69 13.81 -4.50
C THR A 10 7.30 13.52 -3.96
N CYS A 11 7.26 12.54 -3.08
CA CYS A 11 6.07 12.16 -2.35
C CYS A 11 6.04 13.05 -1.10
N VAL A 12 5.16 14.06 -1.07
CA VAL A 12 5.01 14.99 0.06
C VAL A 12 3.72 14.66 0.80
N SER A 13 3.86 13.87 1.85
CA SER A 13 2.90 13.71 2.93
C SER A 13 3.71 13.44 4.19
N SER A 14 3.23 13.84 5.36
CA SER A 14 3.92 13.53 6.61
C SER A 14 4.03 12.00 6.76
N PRO A 15 5.16 11.44 7.25
CA PRO A 15 5.31 10.01 7.40
C PRO A 15 4.19 9.45 8.29
N CYS A 16 3.27 8.71 7.68
CA CYS A 16 2.42 7.78 8.41
C CYS A 16 3.34 6.87 9.23
N ARG A 17 2.97 6.55 10.49
CA ARG A 17 3.72 5.61 11.34
C ARG A 17 3.81 4.18 10.77
N HIS A 18 3.25 3.93 9.58
CA HIS A 18 3.27 2.66 8.86
C HIS A 18 4.03 2.69 7.52
N GLY A 19 4.73 3.79 7.18
CA GLY A 19 5.42 3.94 5.88
C GLY A 19 4.53 4.49 4.76
N PHE A 20 5.15 5.13 3.78
CA PHE A 20 4.60 6.03 2.75
C PHE A 20 4.02 5.30 1.50
N PRO A 21 3.21 5.97 0.66
CA PRO A 21 1.91 6.61 0.93
C PRO A 21 0.77 5.60 0.71
N GLN A 22 -0.25 5.59 1.57
CA GLN A 22 -1.47 4.83 1.30
C GLN A 22 -2.22 5.50 0.14
N ALA A 23 -2.28 4.79 -0.99
CA ALA A 23 -3.27 4.86 -2.07
C ALA A 23 -4.08 6.16 -2.15
N PHE A 24 -3.75 6.98 -3.15
CA PHE A 24 -4.60 8.10 -3.54
C PHE A 24 -6.01 7.64 -3.95
N GLY A 25 -7.01 8.45 -3.60
CA GLY A 25 -8.33 8.48 -4.24
C GLY A 25 -9.43 7.63 -3.59
N PHE A 26 -9.88 7.97 -2.38
CA PHE A 26 -11.17 7.50 -1.88
C PHE A 26 -12.03 8.65 -1.36
N HIS A 27 -13.34 8.53 -1.59
CA HIS A 27 -14.41 9.49 -1.32
C HIS A 27 -14.19 10.32 -0.03
N PRO A 28 -14.28 11.64 -0.04
CA PRO A 28 -13.83 12.50 1.06
C PRO A 28 -14.54 12.30 2.40
N THR A 29 -15.77 11.78 2.37
CA THR A 29 -16.55 11.47 3.58
C THR A 29 -16.52 9.99 3.97
N LYS A 30 -16.03 9.10 3.09
CA LYS A 30 -16.06 7.62 3.24
C LYS A 30 -14.71 6.91 2.98
N GLY A 31 -13.67 7.61 2.57
CA GLY A 31 -12.35 7.08 2.25
C GLY A 31 -11.46 6.91 3.48
N PRO A 32 -10.24 6.39 3.27
CA PRO A 32 -9.54 5.26 3.93
C PRO A 32 -10.30 4.35 4.89
N LYS A 33 -11.32 4.89 5.58
CA LYS A 33 -12.22 4.20 6.49
C LYS A 33 -12.74 2.88 5.97
N LEU A 34 -13.03 2.74 4.67
CA LEU A 34 -13.63 1.49 4.17
C LEU A 34 -12.62 0.34 4.05
N ILE A 35 -11.39 0.60 3.58
CA ILE A 35 -10.34 -0.42 3.60
C ILE A 35 -9.88 -0.64 5.05
N ASP A 36 -9.73 0.43 5.85
CA ASP A 36 -9.43 0.31 7.29
C ASP A 36 -10.48 -0.51 8.05
N GLU A 37 -11.76 -0.27 7.79
CA GLU A 37 -12.91 -0.98 8.39
C GLU A 37 -12.95 -2.41 7.89
N TRP A 38 -12.74 -2.63 6.59
CA TRP A 38 -12.67 -3.98 6.04
C TRP A 38 -11.50 -4.76 6.62
N GLU A 39 -10.30 -4.19 6.70
CA GLU A 39 -9.15 -4.80 7.37
C GLU A 39 -9.47 -5.09 8.85
N GLY A 40 -10.17 -4.17 9.53
CA GLY A 40 -10.68 -4.36 10.89
C GLY A 40 -11.73 -5.48 11.03
N GLN A 41 -12.44 -5.81 9.95
CA GLN A 41 -13.43 -6.88 9.84
C GLN A 41 -12.85 -8.17 9.21
N SER A 42 -11.54 -8.36 9.26
CA SER A 42 -10.82 -9.53 8.72
C SER A 42 -10.53 -9.52 7.20
N GLY A 43 -10.60 -8.37 6.53
CA GLY A 43 -10.32 -8.28 5.09
C GLY A 43 -8.95 -8.79 4.70
N VAL A 44 -7.92 -8.60 5.54
CA VAL A 44 -6.57 -9.14 5.29
C VAL A 44 -6.58 -10.67 5.26
N ARG A 45 -7.36 -11.28 6.16
CA ARG A 45 -7.54 -12.74 6.20
C ARG A 45 -8.30 -13.22 4.97
N GLU A 46 -9.37 -12.52 4.59
CA GLU A 46 -10.14 -12.81 3.38
C GLU A 46 -9.26 -12.79 2.12
N MET A 47 -8.41 -11.76 1.94
CA MET A 47 -7.44 -11.68 0.84
C MET A 47 -6.42 -12.81 0.89
N THR A 48 -5.94 -13.15 2.09
CA THR A 48 -4.99 -14.24 2.28
C THR A 48 -5.60 -15.59 1.92
N ASP A 49 -6.84 -15.85 2.33
CA ASP A 49 -7.57 -17.08 2.02
C ASP A 49 -7.88 -17.15 0.51
N TRP A 50 -8.26 -16.04 -0.11
CA TRP A 50 -8.41 -15.95 -1.56
C TRP A 50 -7.11 -16.29 -2.32
N LEU A 51 -5.97 -15.77 -1.85
CA LEU A 51 -4.64 -16.04 -2.43
C LEU A 51 -4.23 -17.50 -2.24
N ARG A 52 -4.60 -18.14 -1.12
CA ARG A 52 -4.32 -19.56 -0.85
C ARG A 52 -5.17 -20.50 -1.70
N ASN A 53 -6.40 -20.10 -2.01
CA ASN A 53 -7.32 -20.83 -2.90
C ASN A 53 -6.95 -20.62 -4.38
N ASP A 54 -5.68 -20.85 -4.72
CA ASP A 54 -5.11 -20.63 -6.04
C ASP A 54 -4.94 -21.96 -6.80
N VAL A 55 -6.00 -22.34 -7.50
CA VAL A 55 -6.12 -23.62 -8.22
C VAL A 55 -5.09 -23.74 -9.35
N ASN A 56 -4.84 -22.65 -10.08
CA ASN A 56 -4.01 -22.67 -11.29
C ASN A 56 -2.58 -22.13 -11.06
N GLY A 57 -2.29 -21.55 -9.90
CA GLY A 57 -0.99 -20.94 -9.61
C GLY A 57 -0.87 -19.48 -10.07
N ASP A 58 -1.89 -18.95 -10.75
CA ASP A 58 -1.86 -17.61 -11.35
C ASP A 58 -1.90 -16.51 -10.28
N LYS A 59 -2.66 -16.73 -9.19
CA LYS A 59 -2.74 -15.73 -8.11
C LYS A 59 -1.40 -15.58 -7.41
N ARG A 60 -0.72 -16.70 -7.15
CA ARG A 60 0.62 -16.73 -6.55
C ARG A 60 1.65 -16.06 -7.45
N LYS A 61 1.69 -16.40 -8.73
CA LYS A 61 2.59 -15.75 -9.70
C LYS A 61 2.34 -14.23 -9.77
N GLY A 62 1.08 -13.81 -9.79
CA GLY A 62 0.72 -12.39 -9.77
C GLY A 62 1.16 -11.68 -8.48
N TYR A 63 1.01 -12.33 -7.34
CA TYR A 63 1.44 -11.80 -6.04
C TYR A 63 2.97 -11.71 -5.91
N GLU A 64 3.69 -12.76 -6.34
CA GLU A 64 5.15 -12.78 -6.39
C GLU A 64 5.69 -11.69 -7.31
N ARG A 65 5.11 -11.53 -8.50
CA ARG A 65 5.45 -10.45 -9.42
C ARG A 65 5.27 -9.08 -8.78
N ALA A 66 4.16 -8.85 -8.08
CA ALA A 66 3.90 -7.58 -7.42
C ALA A 66 4.94 -7.27 -6.31
N ASN A 67 5.40 -8.28 -5.57
CA ASN A 67 6.44 -8.13 -4.56
C ASN A 67 7.82 -7.90 -5.17
N GLU A 68 8.19 -8.62 -6.23
CA GLU A 68 9.49 -8.43 -6.88
C GLU A 68 9.59 -7.03 -7.53
N MET A 69 8.50 -6.55 -8.13
CA MET A 69 8.44 -5.18 -8.65
C MET A 69 8.69 -4.13 -7.54
N GLN A 70 8.08 -4.31 -6.36
CA GLN A 70 8.34 -3.38 -5.24
C GLN A 70 9.78 -3.45 -4.73
N LYS A 71 10.38 -4.64 -4.68
CA LYS A 71 11.78 -4.82 -4.34
C LYS A 71 12.70 -4.10 -5.34
N GLN A 72 12.41 -4.21 -6.63
CA GLN A 72 13.12 -3.46 -7.67
C GLN A 72 13.00 -1.96 -7.45
N ILE A 73 11.77 -1.44 -7.27
CA ILE A 73 11.53 -0.01 -7.02
C ILE A 73 12.31 0.47 -5.78
N ARG A 74 12.29 -0.29 -4.68
CA ARG A 74 13.06 0.07 -3.47
C ARG A 74 14.55 0.12 -3.76
N SER A 75 15.07 -0.86 -4.49
CA SER A 75 16.50 -0.92 -4.87
C SER A 75 16.91 0.30 -5.69
N GLU A 76 16.08 0.68 -6.67
CA GLU A 76 16.31 1.86 -7.50
C GLU A 76 16.24 3.16 -6.68
N LEU A 77 15.25 3.31 -5.80
CA LEU A 77 15.08 4.49 -4.95
C LEU A 77 16.24 4.74 -3.99
N VAL A 78 16.95 3.69 -3.58
CA VAL A 78 18.06 3.79 -2.62
C VAL A 78 19.42 3.59 -3.28
N ALA A 79 19.50 3.44 -4.61
CA ALA A 79 20.73 3.06 -5.30
C ALA A 79 21.91 3.99 -4.97
N GLU A 80 21.67 5.31 -4.99
CA GLU A 80 22.70 6.32 -4.68
C GLU A 80 22.81 6.63 -3.18
N ASP A 81 21.79 6.25 -2.40
CA ASP A 81 21.62 6.60 -0.98
C ASP A 81 21.74 5.39 -0.04
N TYR A 82 22.23 4.24 -0.51
CA TYR A 82 22.22 3.00 0.26
C TYR A 82 23.09 3.10 1.53
N ASP A 83 24.27 3.71 1.44
CA ASP A 83 25.13 3.92 2.61
C ASP A 83 24.46 4.80 3.67
N LYS A 84 23.69 5.80 3.22
CA LYS A 84 22.88 6.65 4.10
C LYS A 84 21.75 5.86 4.74
N LEU A 85 21.10 4.96 4.01
CA LEU A 85 20.11 4.03 4.55
C LEU A 85 20.74 3.14 5.64
N VAL A 86 21.88 2.49 5.34
CA VAL A 86 22.65 1.66 6.27
C VAL A 86 23.03 2.44 7.53
N SER A 87 23.53 3.67 7.40
CA SER A 87 23.90 4.50 8.55
C SER A 87 22.74 4.79 9.51
N ARG A 88 21.49 4.81 9.02
CA ARG A 88 20.31 5.16 9.82
C ARG A 88 19.62 3.97 10.48
N MET A 89 19.65 2.79 9.84
CA MET A 89 18.93 1.62 10.36
C MET A 89 19.80 0.38 10.59
N GLY A 90 21.08 0.42 10.21
CA GLY A 90 22.00 -0.71 10.25
C GLY A 90 21.91 -1.58 9.00
N GLU A 91 23.01 -2.27 8.69
CA GLU A 91 23.19 -3.07 7.46
C GLU A 91 22.09 -4.13 7.28
N TYR A 92 21.82 -4.91 8.33
CA TYR A 92 20.80 -5.94 8.29
C TYR A 92 19.39 -5.39 7.95
N ASN A 93 19.00 -4.28 8.58
CA ASN A 93 17.67 -3.70 8.36
C ASN A 93 17.57 -3.00 7.00
N ALA A 94 18.65 -2.39 6.54
CA ALA A 94 18.73 -1.80 5.20
C ALA A 94 18.57 -2.88 4.13
N ALA A 95 19.30 -4.00 4.25
CA ALA A 95 19.15 -5.14 3.36
C ALA A 95 17.72 -5.69 3.39
N LYS A 96 17.14 -5.90 4.57
CA LYS A 96 15.76 -6.38 4.70
C LYS A 96 14.72 -5.41 4.15
N PHE A 97 14.94 -4.10 4.27
CA PHE A 97 14.08 -3.10 3.66
C PHE A 97 14.08 -3.23 2.14
N VAL A 98 15.27 -3.29 1.52
CA VAL A 98 15.41 -3.39 0.06
C VAL A 98 14.84 -4.71 -0.47
N GLU A 99 15.10 -5.81 0.22
CA GLU A 99 14.60 -7.15 -0.16
C GLU A 99 13.10 -7.34 0.06
N SER A 100 12.43 -6.42 0.76
CA SER A 100 11.02 -6.58 1.11
C SER A 100 10.08 -6.17 -0.02
N GLY A 101 9.02 -6.96 -0.19
CA GLY A 101 7.95 -6.66 -1.12
C GLY A 101 7.02 -5.55 -0.63
N ILE A 102 5.77 -5.64 -1.07
CA ILE A 102 4.71 -4.69 -0.70
C ILE A 102 4.52 -4.72 0.82
N ALA A 103 4.36 -3.54 1.43
CA ALA A 103 4.17 -3.40 2.89
C ALA A 103 5.23 -4.11 3.76
N GLY A 104 6.46 -4.28 3.27
CA GLY A 104 7.52 -4.94 4.04
C GLY A 104 7.30 -6.45 4.21
N ILE A 105 6.65 -7.09 3.24
CA ILE A 105 6.47 -8.55 3.23
C ILE A 105 7.83 -9.20 2.89
N PRO A 106 8.38 -10.07 3.76
CA PRO A 106 9.58 -10.82 3.42
C PRO A 106 9.34 -11.70 2.21
N SER A 107 10.36 -11.91 1.38
CA SER A 107 10.31 -12.81 0.22
C SER A 107 9.90 -14.24 0.58
N SER A 108 10.16 -14.68 1.82
CA SER A 108 9.73 -16.00 2.33
C SER A 108 8.24 -16.11 2.65
N GLN A 109 7.49 -15.00 2.71
CA GLN A 109 6.06 -14.98 3.05
C GLN A 109 5.18 -14.77 1.81
N THR A 110 5.24 -15.72 0.88
CA THR A 110 4.52 -15.65 -0.41
C THR A 110 3.01 -15.88 -0.31
N TYR A 111 2.47 -16.18 0.87
CA TYR A 111 1.04 -16.50 1.08
C TYR A 111 0.36 -15.61 2.11
N ASN A 112 0.94 -14.46 2.46
CA ASN A 112 0.45 -13.65 3.56
C ASN A 112 0.30 -12.19 3.15
N VAL A 113 -0.94 -11.79 2.86
CA VAL A 113 -1.26 -10.39 2.61
C VAL A 113 -1.17 -9.66 3.95
N LYS A 114 -0.48 -8.52 4.01
CA LYS A 114 -0.35 -7.73 5.25
C LYS A 114 -1.24 -6.50 5.29
N CYS A 115 -1.38 -5.81 4.15
CA CYS A 115 -2.03 -4.51 4.09
C CYS A 115 -2.66 -4.29 2.71
N ILE A 116 -3.98 -4.36 2.65
CA ILE A 116 -4.79 -4.14 1.45
C ILE A 116 -4.53 -2.75 0.88
N HIS A 117 -4.38 -1.73 1.74
CA HIS A 117 -4.08 -0.37 1.28
C HIS A 117 -2.84 -0.30 0.40
N ALA A 118 -1.76 -0.99 0.80
CA ALA A 118 -0.52 -0.98 0.06
C ALA A 118 -0.69 -1.68 -1.30
N HIS A 119 -1.43 -2.80 -1.34
CA HIS A 119 -1.71 -3.51 -2.58
C HIS A 119 -2.60 -2.71 -3.55
N VAL A 120 -3.62 -2.02 -3.03
CA VAL A 120 -4.50 -1.16 -3.83
C VAL A 120 -3.73 0.05 -4.36
N ALA A 121 -2.92 0.71 -3.53
CA ALA A 121 -2.07 1.83 -3.95
C ALA A 121 -1.19 1.41 -5.14
N ASP A 122 -0.51 0.28 -4.94
CA ASP A 122 0.43 -0.29 -5.88
C ASP A 122 -0.24 -0.72 -7.20
N HIS A 123 -1.45 -1.27 -7.13
CA HIS A 123 -2.26 -1.51 -8.34
C HIS A 123 -2.56 -0.21 -9.08
N LEU A 124 -3.15 0.78 -8.41
CA LEU A 124 -3.58 2.04 -9.03
C LEU A 124 -2.41 2.78 -9.68
N CYS A 125 -1.25 2.83 -9.02
CA CYS A 125 -0.04 3.44 -9.59
C CYS A 125 0.40 2.75 -10.88
N ARG A 126 0.40 1.41 -10.93
CA ARG A 126 0.82 0.67 -12.14
C ARG A 126 -0.23 0.68 -13.24
N SER A 127 -1.50 0.54 -12.90
CA SER A 127 -2.60 0.52 -13.88
C SER A 127 -2.74 1.86 -14.60
N SER A 128 -2.36 2.98 -13.97
CA SER A 128 -2.35 4.30 -14.61
C SER A 128 -1.29 4.47 -15.71
N GLN A 129 -0.27 3.60 -15.75
CA GLN A 129 0.82 3.67 -16.73
C GLN A 129 0.60 2.76 -17.95
N SER A 130 -0.35 1.82 -17.86
CA SER A 130 -0.68 0.89 -18.96
C SER A 130 -1.54 1.61 -19.99
N ASN A 131 -0.91 2.38 -20.86
CA ASN A 131 -1.56 2.97 -22.02
C ASN A 131 -1.94 1.86 -23.01
N ASN A 132 -3.23 1.53 -23.06
CA ASN A 132 -3.89 1.01 -24.26
C ASN A 132 -3.58 -0.44 -24.72
N THR A 133 -3.20 -1.36 -23.82
CA THR A 133 -3.22 -2.80 -24.14
C THR A 133 -4.16 -3.55 -23.21
N ASN A 134 -5.18 -4.22 -23.78
CA ASN A 134 -6.21 -5.01 -23.11
C ASN A 134 -5.69 -6.26 -22.34
N THR A 135 -4.43 -6.26 -21.90
CA THR A 135 -3.83 -7.35 -21.15
C THR A 135 -3.83 -6.97 -19.67
N SER A 136 -4.79 -7.52 -18.91
CA SER A 136 -5.00 -7.25 -17.47
C SER A 136 -3.90 -7.81 -16.55
N THR A 137 -2.68 -8.01 -17.05
CA THR A 137 -1.62 -8.79 -16.40
C THR A 137 -0.51 -7.94 -15.76
N GLU A 138 -0.60 -6.61 -15.80
CA GLU A 138 0.46 -5.71 -15.30
C GLU A 138 0.20 -5.13 -13.90
N GLY A 139 -1.05 -5.15 -13.43
CA GLY A 139 -1.44 -4.63 -12.12
C GLY A 139 -1.03 -5.53 -10.94
N ASN A 140 -1.15 -5.00 -9.71
CA ASN A 140 -1.11 -5.84 -8.51
C ASN A 140 -2.41 -6.65 -8.41
N ILE A 141 -2.32 -7.98 -8.49
CA ILE A 141 -3.52 -8.83 -8.49
C ILE A 141 -4.34 -8.72 -7.18
N ILE A 142 -3.69 -8.47 -6.04
CA ILE A 142 -4.38 -8.27 -4.76
C ILE A 142 -5.11 -6.94 -4.77
N GLY A 143 -4.47 -5.88 -5.27
CA GLY A 143 -5.08 -4.55 -5.35
C GLY A 143 -6.26 -4.53 -6.33
N GLU A 144 -6.12 -5.20 -7.46
CA GLU A 144 -7.20 -5.40 -8.44
C GLU A 144 -8.39 -6.13 -7.81
N HIS A 145 -8.13 -7.26 -7.17
CA HIS A 145 -9.18 -8.06 -6.54
C HIS A 145 -9.88 -7.30 -5.40
N ALA A 146 -9.12 -6.56 -4.60
CA ALA A 146 -9.66 -5.70 -3.56
C ALA A 146 -10.56 -4.59 -4.12
N LEU A 147 -10.16 -3.94 -5.22
CA LEU A 147 -10.99 -2.94 -5.90
C LEU A 147 -12.29 -3.56 -6.44
N ASN A 148 -12.20 -4.75 -7.04
CA ASN A 148 -13.37 -5.48 -7.52
C ASN A 148 -14.37 -5.80 -6.39
N ILE A 149 -13.89 -6.23 -5.22
CA ILE A 149 -14.77 -6.46 -4.05
C ILE A 149 -15.40 -5.16 -3.57
N LEU A 150 -14.60 -4.09 -3.44
CA LEU A 150 -15.10 -2.78 -3.01
C LEU A 150 -16.20 -2.26 -3.95
N GLN A 151 -15.97 -2.32 -5.27
CA GLN A 151 -16.93 -1.86 -6.28
C GLN A 151 -18.17 -2.75 -6.36
N ASN A 152 -17.97 -4.04 -6.62
CA ASN A 152 -19.04 -4.92 -7.08
C ASN A 152 -19.80 -5.61 -5.94
N GLN A 153 -19.17 -5.76 -4.76
CA GLN A 153 -19.80 -6.43 -3.62
C GLN A 153 -20.18 -5.44 -2.53
N ARG A 154 -19.37 -4.40 -2.31
CA ARG A 154 -19.58 -3.40 -1.26
C ARG A 154 -20.20 -2.09 -1.78
N GLY A 155 -20.40 -1.95 -3.09
CA GLY A 155 -21.05 -0.79 -3.70
C GLY A 155 -20.27 0.52 -3.52
N VAL A 156 -18.94 0.43 -3.40
CA VAL A 156 -18.07 1.58 -3.15
C VAL A 156 -17.55 2.12 -4.48
N SER A 157 -17.83 3.40 -4.74
CA SER A 157 -17.20 4.10 -5.86
C SER A 157 -15.72 4.32 -5.60
N THR A 158 -14.88 3.92 -6.56
CA THR A 158 -13.41 4.08 -6.52
C THR A 158 -12.92 5.26 -7.37
N LEU A 159 -13.82 5.98 -8.05
CA LEU A 159 -13.47 7.09 -8.94
C LEU A 159 -13.20 8.41 -8.20
N GLY A 160 -12.91 8.34 -6.90
CA GLY A 160 -12.76 9.53 -6.06
C GLY A 160 -14.04 10.37 -6.07
N ASN A 161 -13.87 11.69 -5.94
CA ASN A 161 -14.95 12.65 -6.17
C ASN A 161 -14.40 13.96 -6.77
N ASP A 162 -15.28 14.93 -6.94
CA ASP A 162 -15.01 16.25 -7.51
C ASP A 162 -13.99 17.12 -6.75
N VAL A 163 -13.64 16.77 -5.50
CA VAL A 163 -12.65 17.53 -4.70
C VAL A 163 -11.43 16.70 -4.26
N CYS A 164 -11.43 15.37 -4.39
CA CYS A 164 -10.31 14.55 -3.91
C CYS A 164 -8.98 14.87 -4.62
N TRP A 165 -9.05 15.37 -5.87
CA TRP A 165 -7.88 15.78 -6.64
C TRP A 165 -7.08 16.90 -5.96
N GLN A 166 -7.71 17.73 -5.12
CA GLN A 166 -7.05 18.81 -4.38
C GLN A 166 -5.94 18.29 -3.46
N GLN A 167 -6.09 17.07 -2.93
CA GLN A 167 -5.09 16.41 -2.09
C GLN A 167 -4.08 15.59 -2.91
N CYS A 168 -4.48 15.12 -4.09
CA CYS A 168 -3.66 14.22 -4.91
C CYS A 168 -2.80 14.93 -5.96
N SER A 169 -3.16 16.16 -6.35
CA SER A 169 -2.48 16.89 -7.40
C SER A 169 -1.24 17.61 -6.88
N LEU A 170 -0.05 17.18 -7.32
CA LEU A 170 1.21 17.87 -7.03
C LEU A 170 1.32 19.25 -7.70
N ARG A 171 0.39 19.60 -8.60
CA ARG A 171 0.33 20.89 -9.30
C ARG A 171 -0.63 21.88 -8.63
N HIS A 172 -1.36 21.46 -7.60
CA HIS A 172 -2.32 22.28 -6.88
C HIS A 172 -1.69 22.84 -5.61
N GLU A 173 -1.70 24.16 -5.45
CA GLU A 173 -1.30 24.80 -4.20
C GLU A 173 -2.45 24.70 -3.19
N GLN A 174 -2.20 24.07 -2.05
CA GLN A 174 -3.25 23.83 -1.05
C GLN A 174 -3.67 25.13 -0.35
N LEU A 175 -4.96 25.43 -0.41
CA LEU A 175 -5.61 26.54 0.29
C LEU A 175 -6.25 26.05 1.61
N PRO A 176 -6.41 26.91 2.63
CA PRO A 176 -7.09 26.53 3.87
C PRO A 176 -8.55 26.07 3.70
N SER A 177 -9.21 26.48 2.62
CA SER A 177 -10.57 26.08 2.25
C SER A 177 -10.64 24.75 1.51
N ASP A 178 -9.51 24.20 1.07
CA ASP A 178 -9.50 22.96 0.31
C ASP A 178 -9.94 21.80 1.17
N TRP A 179 -10.55 20.83 0.49
CA TRP A 179 -10.84 19.58 1.13
C TRP A 179 -9.54 18.86 1.51
N ASN A 180 -9.45 18.42 2.77
CA ASN A 180 -8.29 17.68 3.26
C ASN A 180 -8.74 16.45 4.06
N TYR A 181 -8.17 15.30 3.73
CA TYR A 181 -8.34 14.10 4.55
C TYR A 181 -7.66 14.29 5.91
N VAL A 182 -8.47 14.31 6.98
CA VAL A 182 -7.96 14.31 8.36
C VAL A 182 -7.96 12.86 8.87
N PRO A 183 -6.80 12.20 8.99
CA PRO A 183 -6.74 10.84 9.51
C PRO A 183 -7.21 10.80 10.96
N LYS A 184 -8.35 10.17 11.22
CA LYS A 184 -8.82 9.90 12.58
C LYS A 184 -8.09 8.67 13.13
N LYS A 185 -6.92 8.89 13.73
CA LYS A 185 -6.13 7.83 14.36
C LYS A 185 -6.97 7.07 15.39
N ASN A 186 -7.09 5.75 15.25
CA ASN A 186 -7.74 4.89 16.26
C ASN A 186 -6.87 4.81 17.53
N ARG A 187 -6.91 5.86 18.35
CA ARG A 187 -6.15 5.96 19.60
C ARG A 187 -6.51 4.83 20.57
N GLN A 188 -7.76 4.38 20.55
CA GLN A 188 -8.23 3.28 21.40
C GLN A 188 -7.60 1.95 20.98
N GLY A 189 -7.63 1.59 19.70
CA GLY A 189 -6.99 0.39 19.18
C GLY A 189 -5.48 0.35 19.45
N LEU A 190 -4.80 1.51 19.37
CA LEU A 190 -3.39 1.63 19.74
C LEU A 190 -3.14 1.42 21.23
N ARG A 191 -4.01 1.93 22.11
CA ARG A 191 -3.94 1.70 23.56
C ARG A 191 -4.17 0.22 23.88
N SER A 192 -5.23 -0.39 23.34
CA SER A 192 -5.54 -1.81 23.54
C SER A 192 -4.43 -2.72 23.01
N THR A 193 -3.82 -2.38 21.87
CA THR A 193 -2.68 -3.16 21.34
C THR A 193 -1.43 -3.00 22.19
N ARG A 194 -1.13 -1.80 22.70
CA ARG A 194 -0.03 -1.58 23.62
C ARG A 194 -0.21 -2.37 24.93
N GLN A 195 -1.44 -2.42 25.43
CA GLN A 195 -1.77 -3.16 26.64
C GLN A 195 -1.59 -4.68 26.46
N ARG A 196 -2.14 -5.27 25.39
CA ARG A 196 -1.93 -6.69 25.05
C ARG A 196 -0.45 -7.07 24.90
N ARG A 197 0.39 -6.15 24.41
CA ARG A 197 1.85 -6.36 24.30
C ARG A 197 2.56 -6.28 25.64
N LYS A 198 2.01 -5.53 26.61
CA LYS A 198 2.54 -5.46 27.98
C LYS A 198 2.21 -6.74 28.72
N GLU A 199 0.96 -7.19 28.64
CA GLU A 199 0.47 -8.44 29.23
C GLU A 199 1.30 -9.65 28.77
N ARG A 200 1.53 -9.80 27.46
CA ARG A 200 2.38 -10.88 26.92
C ARG A 200 3.84 -10.85 27.35
N ARG A 201 4.38 -9.70 27.76
CA ARG A 201 5.77 -9.59 28.26
C ARG A 201 5.89 -9.87 29.76
N GLU A 202 4.76 -9.88 30.47
CA GLU A 202 4.67 -10.17 31.89
C GLU A 202 4.35 -11.66 32.13
N GLU A 203 3.91 -12.38 31.10
CA GLU A 203 3.65 -13.83 31.08
C GLU A 203 4.90 -14.68 30.69
N ASP A 204 5.95 -14.04 30.15
CA ASP A 204 7.25 -14.64 29.81
C ASP A 204 8.30 -14.33 30.89
#